data_AF-A0A6V7Y6E7-F1
#
_entry.id   AF-A0A6V7Y6E7-F1
#
_cell.length_a   1.000
_cell.length_b   1.000
_cell.length_c   1.000
_cell.angle_alpha   90.00
_cell.angle_beta   90.00
_cell.angle_gamma   90.00
#
_symmetry.space_group_name_H-M   'P 1'
#
loop_
_entity.id
_entity.type
_entity.pdbx_description
1 polymer ?
#
loop_
_entity_poly.entity_id
_entity_poly.type
_entity_poly.pdbx_seq_one_letter_code
_entity_poly.pdbx_strand_id
1 'polypeptide(L)'
;MAVGVFAVGGMIGGNLVGIVATKLGRKRALLYNNALAIIAGALMAGAKFCGKLLAFYFWPSYRWNKCWFKQWIGTNVSVLVQLRTLTFCPETPEFTIVVKGQRDQAEKDLKKLCESEDVQAELDLISEEGAKANSGAPSSMKDIYVTKLPWPLVLVLFMMISQQLSGINAGGVFEELF
;
A
#
# COMPACT_ATOMS: atom_id res chain seq x y z
N MET A 1 -18.55 2.45 15.86
CA MET A 1 -18.72 3.29 14.65
C MET A 1 -17.39 3.55 13.95
N ALA A 2 -16.40 4.20 14.60
CA ALA A 2 -15.13 4.56 13.95
C ALA A 2 -14.30 3.37 13.43
N VAL A 3 -14.29 2.23 14.14
CA VAL A 3 -13.47 1.06 13.79
C VAL A 3 -13.91 0.40 12.47
N GLY A 4 -15.22 0.36 12.18
CA GLY A 4 -15.75 -0.23 10.94
C GLY A 4 -15.41 0.56 9.68
N VAL A 5 -15.24 1.89 9.80
CA VAL A 5 -14.89 2.76 8.66
C VAL A 5 -13.50 2.45 8.13
N PHE A 6 -12.55 2.06 8.99
CA PHE A 6 -11.22 1.63 8.57
C PHE A 6 -11.25 0.34 7.74
N ALA A 7 -12.10 -0.62 8.10
CA ALA A 7 -12.26 -1.87 7.33
C ALA A 7 -12.85 -1.60 5.94
N VAL A 8 -13.87 -0.73 5.85
CA VAL A 8 -14.45 -0.31 4.56
C VAL A 8 -13.43 0.43 3.70
N GLY A 9 -12.66 1.35 4.29
CA GLY A 9 -11.56 2.03 3.60
C GLY A 9 -10.50 1.05 3.07
N GLY A 10 -10.15 0.03 3.85
CA GLY A 10 -9.22 -1.03 3.43
C GLY A 10 -9.74 -1.85 2.24
N MET A 11 -11.03 -2.20 2.23
CA MET A 11 -11.64 -2.92 1.10
C MET A 11 -11.61 -2.09 -0.19
N ILE A 12 -11.99 -0.81 -0.12
CA ILE A 12 -11.98 0.08 -1.29
C ILE A 12 -10.54 0.31 -1.77
N GLY A 13 -9.61 0.61 -0.86
CA GLY A 13 -8.20 0.82 -1.17
C GLY A 13 -7.53 -0.40 -1.81
N GLY A 14 -7.83 -1.60 -1.28
CA GLY A 14 -7.30 -2.87 -1.80
C GLY A 14 -7.76 -3.19 -3.23
N ASN A 15 -8.97 -2.81 -3.61
CA ASN A 15 -9.45 -2.99 -5.00
C ASN A 15 -8.83 -1.96 -5.97
N LEU A 16 -8.57 -0.75 -5.50
CA LEU A 16 -8.01 0.32 -6.32
C LEU A 16 -6.49 0.22 -6.49
N VAL A 17 -5.78 -0.41 -5.55
CA VAL A 17 -4.31 -0.47 -5.56
C VAL A 17 -3.76 -1.11 -6.84
N GLY A 18 -4.41 -2.15 -7.37
CA GLY A 18 -4.00 -2.82 -8.60
C GLY A 18 -4.09 -1.90 -9.83
N ILE A 19 -5.15 -1.11 -9.92
CA ILE A 19 -5.35 -0.14 -11.01
C ILE A 19 -4.33 1.02 -10.90
N VAL A 20 -4.08 1.50 -9.69
CA VAL A 20 -3.16 2.61 -9.45
C VAL A 20 -1.71 2.17 -9.69
N ALA A 21 -1.33 0.97 -9.25
CA ALA A 21 0.01 0.43 -9.41
C ALA A 21 0.36 0.14 -10.89
N THR A 22 -0.59 -0.34 -11.68
CA THR A 22 -0.40 -0.62 -13.11
C THR A 22 -0.32 0.67 -13.94
N LYS A 23 -1.07 1.72 -13.59
CA LYS A 23 -1.06 3.00 -14.32
C LYS A 23 0.10 3.92 -13.95
N LEU A 24 0.41 4.05 -12.67
CA LEU A 24 1.39 5.04 -12.17
C LEU A 24 2.77 4.44 -11.90
N GLY A 25 2.90 3.12 -11.86
CA GLY A 25 4.09 2.41 -11.42
C GLY A 25 4.12 2.25 -9.89
N ARG A 26 4.69 1.14 -9.43
CA ARG A 26 4.68 0.73 -8.00
C ARG A 26 5.31 1.78 -7.08
N LYS A 27 6.41 2.41 -7.53
CA LYS A 27 7.14 3.43 -6.76
C LYS A 27 6.31 4.69 -6.53
N ARG A 28 5.66 5.20 -7.59
CA ARG A 28 4.83 6.42 -7.52
C ARG A 28 3.52 6.15 -6.78
N ALA A 29 2.92 4.97 -6.97
CA ALA A 29 1.74 4.56 -6.22
C ALA A 29 2.01 4.55 -4.70
N LEU A 30 3.19 4.07 -4.27
CA LEU A 30 3.58 4.07 -2.85
C LEU A 30 3.80 5.49 -2.31
N LEU A 31 4.34 6.42 -3.11
CA LEU A 31 4.46 7.84 -2.73
C LEU A 31 3.09 8.51 -2.55
N TYR A 32 2.14 8.27 -3.45
CA TYR A 32 0.77 8.77 -3.30
C TYR A 32 0.08 8.20 -2.06
N ASN A 33 0.30 6.91 -1.76
CA ASN A 33 -0.22 6.29 -0.54
C ASN A 33 0.33 6.98 0.73
N ASN A 34 1.63 7.28 0.76
CA ASN A 34 2.24 8.02 1.86
C ASN A 34 1.70 9.45 1.98
N ALA A 35 1.43 10.14 0.87
CA ALA A 35 0.80 11.46 0.89
C ALA A 35 -0.62 11.42 1.50
N LEU A 36 -1.42 10.42 1.11
CA LEU A 36 -2.75 10.21 1.71
C LEU A 36 -2.66 9.93 3.22
N ALA A 37 -1.67 9.16 3.66
CA ALA A 37 -1.44 8.88 5.07
C ALA A 37 -1.09 10.15 5.88
N ILE A 38 -0.27 11.05 5.32
CA ILE A 38 0.06 12.35 5.94
C ILE A 38 -1.20 13.21 6.05
N ILE A 39 -1.99 13.32 4.98
CA ILE A 39 -3.22 14.12 4.96
C ILE A 39 -4.22 13.60 6.00
N ALA A 40 -4.42 12.28 6.06
CA ALA A 40 -5.27 11.65 7.06
C ALA A 40 -4.76 11.90 8.49
N GLY A 41 -3.45 11.79 8.71
CA GLY A 41 -2.79 12.09 9.99
C GLY A 41 -2.96 13.54 10.43
N ALA A 42 -2.87 14.49 9.49
CA ALA A 42 -3.09 15.91 9.74
C ALA A 42 -4.56 16.19 10.09
N LEU A 43 -5.50 15.61 9.35
CA LEU A 43 -6.94 15.76 9.60
C LEU A 43 -7.34 15.19 10.97
N MET A 44 -6.83 14.00 11.32
CA MET A 44 -7.05 13.37 12.62
C MET A 44 -6.46 14.22 13.77
N ALA A 45 -5.28 14.80 13.59
CA ALA A 45 -4.68 15.70 14.57
C ALA A 45 -5.49 16.99 14.74
N GLY A 46 -5.95 17.60 13.64
CA GLY A 46 -6.80 18.79 13.65
C GLY A 46 -8.13 18.54 14.37
N ALA A 47 -8.80 17.42 14.11
CA ALA A 47 -10.05 17.05 14.77
C ALA A 47 -9.88 16.89 16.30
N LYS A 48 -8.78 16.27 16.76
CA LYS A 48 -8.51 16.14 18.21
C LYS A 48 -8.11 17.47 18.86
N PHE A 49 -7.49 18.39 18.12
CA PHE A 49 -7.18 19.74 18.60
C PHE A 49 -8.46 20.57 18.81
N CYS A 50 -9.38 20.54 17.86
CA CYS A 50 -10.69 21.20 18.01
C CYS A 50 -11.51 20.61 19.16
N GLY A 51 -11.52 19.28 19.32
CA GLY A 51 -12.18 18.62 20.45
C GLY A 51 -11.60 19.01 21.81
N LYS A 52 -10.27 19.21 21.90
CA LYS A 52 -9.60 19.73 23.09
C LYS A 52 -9.99 21.17 23.43
N LEU A 53 -10.04 22.04 22.43
CA LEU A 53 -10.45 23.44 22.58
C LEU A 53 -11.90 23.55 23.09
N LEU A 54 -12.81 22.78 22.51
CA LEU A 54 -14.20 22.70 22.96
C LEU A 54 -14.32 22.10 24.37
N ALA A 55 -13.59 21.03 24.68
CA ALA A 55 -13.60 20.40 26.00
C ALA A 55 -13.00 21.32 27.09
N PHE A 56 -12.00 22.15 26.76
CA PHE A 56 -11.44 23.13 27.68
C PHE A 56 -12.46 24.23 28.04
N TYR A 57 -13.30 24.65 27.10
CA TYR A 57 -14.38 25.62 27.33
C TYR A 57 -15.59 25.05 28.09
N PHE A 58 -15.89 23.75 27.94
CA PHE A 58 -17.12 23.13 28.49
C PHE A 58 -16.88 22.26 29.74
N TRP A 59 -15.66 21.75 29.98
CA TRP A 59 -15.34 20.87 31.11
C TRP A 59 -13.84 20.91 31.52
N PRO A 60 -13.45 21.74 32.50
CA PRO A 60 -12.04 21.94 32.88
C PRO A 60 -11.32 20.70 33.47
N SER A 61 -12.04 19.68 33.93
CA SER A 61 -11.46 18.50 34.60
C SER A 61 -11.05 17.36 33.66
N TYR A 62 -11.10 17.53 32.33
CA TYR A 62 -10.76 16.47 31.37
C TYR A 62 -9.22 16.34 31.21
N ARG A 63 -8.60 15.44 31.98
CA ARG A 63 -7.14 15.23 32.00
C ARG A 63 -6.68 14.37 30.81
N TRP A 64 -6.14 15.00 29.78
CA TRP A 64 -5.64 14.32 28.58
C TRP A 64 -4.32 13.58 28.83
N ASN A 65 -4.28 12.27 28.60
CA ASN A 65 -3.04 11.49 28.58
C ASN A 65 -2.14 11.91 27.41
N LYS A 66 -0.83 12.10 27.67
CA LYS A 66 0.20 12.59 26.72
C LYS A 66 0.51 11.63 25.55
N CYS A 67 -0.13 10.46 25.47
CA CYS A 67 0.18 9.41 24.47
C CYS A 67 -0.17 9.79 23.02
N TRP A 68 -1.10 10.72 22.80
CA TRP A 68 -1.51 11.14 21.45
C TRP A 68 -0.37 11.76 20.62
N PHE A 69 0.58 12.43 21.28
CA PHE A 69 1.75 13.00 20.60
C PHE A 69 2.74 11.92 20.17
N LYS A 70 2.85 10.83 20.95
CA LYS A 70 3.65 9.64 20.58
C LYS A 70 3.09 8.94 19.35
N GLN A 71 1.76 8.85 19.23
CA GLN A 71 1.09 8.32 18.03
C GLN A 71 1.45 9.13 16.77
N TRP A 72 1.43 10.47 16.87
CA TRP A 72 1.66 11.35 15.73
C TRP A 72 3.13 11.37 15.28
N ILE A 73 4.07 11.31 16.22
CA ILE A 73 5.50 11.13 15.90
C ILE A 73 5.73 9.78 15.21
N GLY A 74 5.13 8.69 15.70
CA GLY A 74 5.30 7.35 15.13
C GLY A 74 4.88 7.27 13.65
N THR A 75 3.75 7.88 13.29
CA THR A 75 3.27 7.88 11.89
C THR A 75 4.19 8.67 10.98
N ASN A 76 4.65 9.85 11.41
CA ASN A 76 5.58 10.66 10.61
C ASN A 76 6.95 9.99 10.45
N VAL A 77 7.45 9.32 11.49
CA VAL A 77 8.70 8.55 11.42
C VAL A 77 8.60 7.40 10.42
N SER A 78 7.51 6.64 10.44
CA SER A 78 7.30 5.55 9.47
C SER A 78 7.28 6.05 8.02
N VAL A 79 6.60 7.18 7.77
CA VAL A 79 6.56 7.80 6.44
C VAL A 79 7.94 8.29 6.00
N LEU A 80 8.70 8.95 6.88
CA LEU A 80 10.04 9.43 6.57
C LEU A 80 11.02 8.29 6.29
N VAL A 81 10.97 7.22 7.08
CA VAL A 81 11.75 6.00 6.83
C VAL A 81 11.38 5.41 5.48
N GLN A 82 10.08 5.31 5.16
CA GLN A 82 9.64 4.77 3.88
C GLN A 82 10.04 5.65 2.69
N LEU A 83 9.98 6.98 2.82
CA LEU A 83 10.47 7.92 1.82
C LEU A 83 11.98 7.78 1.60
N ARG A 84 12.76 7.62 2.67
CA ARG A 84 14.20 7.40 2.58
C ARG A 84 14.50 6.07 1.87
N THR A 85 13.86 4.97 2.25
CA THR A 85 14.02 3.67 1.58
C THR A 85 13.61 3.73 0.11
N LEU A 86 12.57 4.49 -0.23
CA LEU A 86 12.11 4.72 -1.60
C LEU A 86 13.12 5.47 -2.48
N THR A 87 13.99 6.30 -1.91
CA THR A 87 15.07 6.94 -2.70
C THR A 87 16.12 5.93 -3.15
N PHE A 88 16.31 4.85 -2.39
CA PHE A 88 17.29 3.80 -2.70
C PHE A 88 16.72 2.69 -3.59
N CYS A 89 15.40 2.44 -3.56
CA CYS A 89 14.78 1.46 -4.44
C CYS A 89 14.56 2.01 -5.86
N PRO A 90 15.16 1.41 -6.91
CA PRO A 90 14.85 1.74 -8.29
C PRO A 90 13.38 1.43 -8.61
N GLU A 91 12.84 2.07 -9.66
CA GLU A 91 11.48 1.77 -10.13
C GLU A 91 11.45 0.37 -10.77
N THR A 92 10.31 -0.31 -10.72
CA THR A 92 10.24 -1.69 -11.19
C THR A 92 10.56 -1.78 -12.69
N PRO A 93 11.55 -2.59 -13.11
CA PRO A 93 12.02 -2.62 -14.50
C PRO A 93 10.96 -3.06 -15.52
N GLU A 94 10.02 -3.93 -15.12
CA GLU A 94 8.85 -4.32 -15.93
C GLU A 94 8.01 -3.10 -16.36
N PHE A 95 7.77 -2.16 -15.45
CA PHE A 95 7.03 -0.94 -15.76
C PHE A 95 7.82 -0.01 -16.70
N THR A 96 9.14 0.06 -16.51
CA THR A 96 10.03 0.92 -17.32
C THR A 96 10.13 0.43 -18.78
N ILE A 97 10.15 -0.88 -19.01
CA ILE A 97 10.24 -1.48 -20.35
C ILE A 97 8.88 -1.49 -21.04
N VAL A 98 7.83 -1.93 -20.35
CA VAL A 98 6.52 -2.21 -20.96
C VAL A 98 5.67 -0.94 -21.11
N VAL A 99 5.80 0.03 -20.19
CA VAL A 99 4.95 1.23 -20.17
C VAL A 99 5.70 2.50 -20.62
N LYS A 100 6.99 2.65 -20.29
CA LYS A 100 7.78 3.84 -20.66
C LYS A 100 8.64 3.66 -21.91
N GLY A 101 8.91 2.42 -22.35
CA GLY A 101 9.78 2.13 -23.49
C GLY A 101 11.26 2.50 -23.28
N GLN A 102 11.68 2.76 -22.03
CA GLN A 102 13.04 3.20 -21.70
C GLN A 102 13.92 2.00 -21.34
N ARG A 103 14.34 1.23 -22.36
CA ARG A 103 15.16 0.02 -22.16
C ARG A 103 16.49 0.30 -21.47
N ASP A 104 17.15 1.42 -21.77
CA ASP A 104 18.46 1.76 -21.21
C ASP A 104 18.43 1.99 -19.69
N GLN A 105 17.34 2.55 -19.17
CA GLN A 105 17.18 2.78 -17.73
C GLN A 105 16.84 1.48 -17.01
N ALA A 106 16.02 0.63 -17.63
CA ALA A 106 15.67 -0.67 -17.08
C ALA A 106 16.87 -1.62 -17.03
N GLU A 107 17.75 -1.59 -18.02
CA GLU A 107 19.00 -2.36 -18.02
C GLU A 107 19.91 -1.93 -16.87
N LYS A 108 20.07 -0.62 -16.63
CA LYS A 108 20.85 -0.10 -15.49
C LYS A 108 20.25 -0.51 -14.15
N ASP A 109 18.92 -0.48 -14.03
CA ASP A 109 18.23 -0.88 -12.82
C ASP A 109 18.29 -2.40 -12.61
N LEU A 110 18.20 -3.24 -13.66
CA LEU A 110 18.42 -4.70 -13.56
C LEU A 110 19.88 -5.04 -13.21
N LYS A 111 20.86 -4.42 -13.87
CA LYS A 111 22.29 -4.62 -13.57
C LYS A 111 22.61 -4.30 -12.11
N LYS A 112 21.92 -3.30 -11.56
CA LYS A 112 22.02 -2.93 -10.13
C LYS A 112 21.34 -3.93 -9.19
N LEU A 113 20.30 -4.64 -9.64
CA LEU A 113 19.51 -5.56 -8.81
C LEU A 113 20.01 -7.02 -8.87
N CYS A 114 20.47 -7.48 -10.04
CA CYS A 114 20.90 -8.86 -10.25
C CYS A 114 22.43 -9.06 -10.20
N GLU A 115 23.23 -7.99 -10.24
CA GLU A 115 24.70 -8.05 -10.27
C GLU A 115 25.26 -8.93 -11.42
N SER A 116 24.42 -9.24 -12.43
CA SER A 116 24.73 -10.09 -13.57
C SER A 116 25.11 -9.24 -14.79
N GLU A 117 26.11 -9.69 -15.55
CA GLU A 117 26.58 -8.98 -16.76
C GLU A 117 25.65 -9.17 -17.97
N ASP A 118 24.95 -10.31 -18.04
CA ASP A 118 24.12 -10.69 -19.19
C ASP A 118 22.62 -10.48 -18.91
N VAL A 119 22.23 -9.20 -18.90
CA VAL A 119 20.86 -8.75 -18.60
C VAL A 119 19.96 -8.75 -19.85
N GLN A 120 20.53 -8.90 -21.05
CA GLN A 120 19.78 -8.77 -22.30
C GLN A 120 18.75 -9.88 -22.49
N ALA A 121 19.09 -11.13 -22.15
CA ALA A 121 18.14 -12.25 -22.24
C ALA A 121 16.94 -12.05 -21.32
N GLU A 122 17.14 -11.55 -20.09
CA GLU A 122 16.04 -11.22 -19.17
C GLU A 122 15.21 -10.03 -19.68
N LEU A 123 15.86 -9.02 -20.26
CA LEU A 123 15.20 -7.84 -20.83
C LEU A 123 14.27 -8.22 -21.99
N ASP A 124 14.70 -9.13 -22.85
CA ASP A 124 13.93 -9.63 -23.99
C ASP A 124 12.73 -10.46 -23.53
N LEU A 125 12.91 -11.34 -22.55
CA LEU A 125 11.82 -12.12 -21.95
C LEU A 125 10.75 -11.21 -21.33
N ILE A 126 11.16 -10.20 -20.53
CA ILE A 126 10.24 -9.23 -19.91
C ILE A 126 9.52 -8.40 -20.98
N SER A 127 10.21 -8.03 -22.05
CA SER A 127 9.59 -7.29 -23.13
C SER A 127 8.59 -8.11 -23.95
N GLU A 128 8.87 -9.40 -24.16
CA GLU A 128 7.96 -10.31 -24.86
C GLU A 128 6.73 -10.60 -24.00
N GLU A 129 6.92 -10.84 -22.70
CA GLU A 129 5.82 -11.02 -21.74
C GLU A 129 4.97 -9.75 -21.63
N GLY A 130 5.61 -8.57 -21.61
CA GLY A 130 4.93 -7.28 -21.65
C GLY A 130 4.15 -7.03 -22.94
N ALA A 131 4.68 -7.45 -24.09
CA ALA A 131 3.98 -7.36 -25.37
C ALA A 131 2.76 -8.30 -25.41
N LYS A 132 2.87 -9.50 -24.82
CA LYS A 132 1.74 -10.43 -24.63
C LYS A 132 0.71 -9.88 -23.64
N ALA A 133 1.15 -9.22 -22.57
CA ALA A 133 0.28 -8.61 -21.57
C ALA A 133 -0.45 -7.36 -22.11
N ASN A 134 0.18 -6.56 -22.98
CA ASN A 134 -0.45 -5.40 -23.64
C ASN A 134 -1.34 -5.76 -24.83
N SER A 135 -1.12 -6.90 -25.48
CA SER A 135 -1.96 -7.37 -26.59
C SER A 135 -3.19 -8.15 -26.12
N GLY A 136 -3.18 -8.69 -24.90
CA GLY A 136 -4.36 -9.20 -24.22
C GLY A 136 -5.29 -8.07 -23.77
N ALA A 137 -6.61 -8.30 -23.81
CA ALA A 137 -7.56 -7.42 -23.13
C ALA A 137 -7.15 -7.29 -21.64
N PRO A 138 -7.24 -6.09 -21.03
CA PRO A 138 -6.83 -5.90 -19.64
C PRO A 138 -7.55 -6.94 -18.79
N SER A 139 -6.77 -7.77 -18.08
CA SER A 139 -7.28 -8.90 -17.32
C SER A 139 -8.35 -8.41 -16.35
N SER A 140 -9.61 -8.63 -16.72
CA SER A 140 -10.74 -8.20 -15.93
C SER A 140 -10.78 -9.08 -14.68
N MET A 141 -11.26 -8.56 -13.55
CA MET A 141 -11.41 -9.40 -12.34
C MET A 141 -12.26 -10.66 -12.61
N LYS A 142 -13.10 -10.64 -13.64
CA LYS A 142 -13.86 -11.79 -14.11
C LYS A 142 -13.00 -12.83 -14.85
N ASP A 143 -11.96 -12.41 -15.56
CA ASP A 143 -11.03 -13.33 -16.26
C ASP A 143 -10.20 -14.16 -15.28
N ILE A 144 -9.96 -13.65 -14.07
CA ILE A 144 -9.28 -14.37 -12.98
C ILE A 144 -10.07 -15.62 -12.56
N TYR A 145 -11.40 -15.57 -12.60
CA TYR A 145 -12.25 -16.73 -12.30
C TYR A 145 -12.37 -17.72 -13.47
N VAL A 146 -12.06 -17.29 -14.69
CA VAL A 146 -12.21 -18.07 -15.92
C VAL A 146 -10.89 -18.73 -16.34
N THR A 147 -9.75 -18.11 -16.04
CA THR A 147 -8.42 -18.68 -16.27
C THR A 147 -8.06 -19.71 -15.19
N LYS A 148 -7.41 -20.80 -15.61
CA LYS A 148 -7.11 -22.02 -14.81
C LYS A 148 -6.07 -21.82 -13.68
N LEU A 149 -6.15 -20.77 -12.87
CA LEU A 149 -5.35 -20.60 -11.64
C LEU A 149 -6.19 -20.63 -10.33
N PRO A 150 -7.06 -21.64 -10.10
CA PRO A 150 -7.87 -21.68 -8.89
C PRO A 150 -7.04 -21.96 -7.63
N TRP A 151 -5.99 -22.78 -7.73
CA TRP A 151 -5.24 -23.25 -6.55
C TRP A 151 -4.49 -22.14 -5.79
N PRO A 152 -3.72 -21.25 -6.44
CA PRO A 152 -3.09 -20.14 -5.74
C PRO A 152 -4.12 -19.20 -5.09
N LEU A 153 -5.27 -19.00 -5.74
CA LEU A 153 -6.33 -18.12 -5.25
C LEU A 153 -7.06 -18.72 -4.04
N VAL A 154 -7.31 -20.04 -4.05
CA VAL A 154 -7.86 -20.77 -2.91
C VAL A 154 -6.91 -20.70 -1.71
N LEU A 155 -5.60 -20.86 -1.93
CA LEU A 155 -4.60 -20.77 -0.85
C LEU A 155 -4.56 -19.37 -0.23
N VAL A 156 -4.51 -18.32 -1.06
CA VAL A 156 -4.53 -16.93 -0.57
C VAL A 156 -5.83 -16.64 0.20
N LEU A 157 -6.98 -17.05 -0.34
CA LEU A 157 -8.26 -16.86 0.32
C LEU A 157 -8.30 -17.56 1.68
N PHE A 158 -7.84 -18.81 1.73
CA PHE A 158 -7.75 -19.58 2.97
C PHE A 158 -6.83 -18.89 4.00
N MET A 159 -5.64 -18.46 3.57
CA MET A 159 -4.71 -17.74 4.44
C MET A 159 -5.32 -16.45 5.02
N MET A 160 -6.00 -15.63 4.21
CA MET A 160 -6.58 -14.38 4.68
C MET A 160 -7.80 -14.59 5.59
N ILE A 161 -8.62 -15.61 5.31
CA ILE A 161 -9.75 -15.98 6.18
C ILE A 161 -9.24 -16.48 7.54
N SER A 162 -8.23 -17.35 7.56
CA SER A 162 -7.62 -17.84 8.80
C SER A 162 -7.02 -16.71 9.65
N GLN A 163 -6.39 -15.71 9.02
CA GLN A 163 -5.88 -14.53 9.72
C GLN A 163 -7.00 -13.72 10.39
N GLN A 164 -8.13 -13.52 9.72
CA GLN A 164 -9.26 -12.76 10.30
C GLN A 164 -10.01 -13.56 11.37
N LEU A 165 -10.10 -14.89 11.24
CA LEU A 165 -10.78 -15.78 12.19
C LEU A 165 -9.95 -16.11 13.45
N SER A 166 -8.63 -15.88 13.43
CA SER A 166 -7.76 -16.02 14.60
C SER A 166 -8.14 -15.09 15.77
N GLY A 167 -9.10 -14.18 15.58
CA GLY A 167 -9.62 -13.33 16.64
C GLY A 167 -8.69 -12.21 17.06
N ILE A 168 -7.54 -12.01 16.39
CA ILE A 168 -6.57 -10.95 16.69
C ILE A 168 -7.24 -9.57 16.69
N ASN A 169 -8.11 -9.31 15.72
CA ASN A 169 -8.84 -8.04 15.63
C ASN A 169 -9.94 -7.91 16.71
N ALA A 170 -10.49 -9.02 17.19
CA ALA A 170 -11.48 -9.02 18.27
C ALA A 170 -10.83 -8.83 19.64
N GLY A 171 -9.67 -9.47 19.89
CA GLY A 171 -8.88 -9.30 21.10
C GLY A 171 -8.46 -7.86 21.33
N GLY A 172 -7.93 -7.19 20.30
CA GLY A 172 -7.55 -5.78 20.39
C GLY A 172 -8.72 -4.82 20.60
N VAL A 173 -9.94 -5.18 20.20
CA VAL A 173 -11.14 -4.36 20.46
C VAL A 173 -11.71 -4.66 21.86
N PHE A 174 -11.64 -5.89 22.33
CA PHE A 174 -12.14 -6.30 23.64
C PHE A 174 -11.25 -5.77 24.78
N GLU A 175 -9.94 -5.70 24.58
CA GLU A 175 -8.97 -5.19 25.56
C GLU A 175 -8.97 -3.65 25.69
N GLU A 176 -9.57 -2.93 24.75
CA GLU A 176 -9.86 -1.48 24.86
C GLU A 176 -11.21 -1.20 25.57
N LEU A 177 -12.04 -2.24 25.77
CA LEU A 177 -13.39 -2.14 26.33
C LEU A 177 -13.48 -2.51 27.82
N PHE A 178 -12.42 -3.12 28.40
CA PHE A 178 -12.33 -3.53 29.81
C PHE A 178 -11.00 -3.10 30.42
#